data_AF-A0A955BY16-F1
#
_entry.id   AF-A0A955BY16-F1
#
_cell.length_a   1.000
_cell.length_b   1.000
_cell.length_c   1.000
_cell.angle_alpha   90.00
_cell.angle_beta   90.00
_cell.angle_gamma   90.00
#
_symmetry.space_group_name_H-M   'P 1'
#
loop_
_entity.id
_entity.type
_entity.pdbx_description
1 polymer ?
#
loop_
_entity_poly.entity_id
_entity_poly.type
_entity_poly.pdbx_seq_one_letter_code
_entity_poly.pdbx_strand_id
1 'polypeptide(L)' 'MPMIGEIQTAVADAVDLVNRHSGKTTIHLQFVDTGEIDIIANAATMIDGAFEFKAGFETVGGSVEELLSIKAEVIPS' A
#
# COMPACT_ATOMS: atom_id res chain seq x y z
N MET A 1 2.12 -18.14 -6.63
CA MET A 1 2.86 -17.16 -5.83
C MET A 1 3.19 -16.03 -6.79
N PRO A 2 2.70 -14.79 -6.56
CA PRO A 2 3.08 -13.66 -7.39
C PRO A 2 4.60 -13.51 -7.36
N MET A 3 5.20 -13.11 -8.48
CA MET A 3 6.64 -12.81 -8.50
C MET A 3 6.87 -11.52 -7.71
N ILE A 4 7.96 -11.43 -6.93
CA ILE A 4 8.30 -10.26 -6.11
C ILE A 4 8.24 -8.94 -6.92
N GLY A 5 8.62 -8.98 -8.21
CA GLY A 5 8.52 -7.82 -9.10
C GLY A 5 7.09 -7.35 -9.39
N GLU A 6 6.10 -8.25 -9.38
CA GLU A 6 4.68 -7.89 -9.56
C GLU A 6 4.14 -7.17 -8.33
N ILE A 7 4.47 -7.65 -7.13
CA ILE A 7 4.10 -7.00 -5.87
C ILE A 7 4.79 -5.64 -5.76
N GLN A 8 6.07 -5.56 -6.09
CA GLN A 8 6.82 -4.30 -6.06
C GLN A 8 6.19 -3.26 -6.99
N THR A 9 5.78 -3.66 -8.20
CA THR A 9 5.09 -2.78 -9.15
C THR A 9 3.73 -2.35 -8.61
N ALA A 10 2.94 -3.28 -8.07
CA ALA A 10 1.63 -2.97 -7.50
C ALA A 10 1.71 -2.02 -6.29
N VAL A 11 2.75 -2.16 -5.46
CA VAL A 11 3.03 -1.24 -4.36
C VAL A 11 3.42 0.14 -4.88
N ALA A 12 4.29 0.22 -5.89
CA ALA A 12 4.65 1.50 -6.51
C ALA A 12 3.42 2.22 -7.10
N ASP A 13 2.56 1.47 -7.79
CA ASP A 13 1.30 1.99 -8.34
C ASP A 13 0.36 2.48 -7.22
N ALA A 14 0.25 1.72 -6.13
CA ALA A 14 -0.53 2.13 -4.96
C ALA A 14 0.03 3.41 -4.31
N VAL A 15 1.35 3.53 -4.19
CA VAL A 15 2.01 4.73 -3.65
C VAL A 15 1.71 5.95 -4.52
N ASP A 16 1.83 5.82 -5.84
CA ASP A 16 1.50 6.90 -6.78
C ASP A 16 0.00 7.26 -6.69
N LEU A 17 -0.90 6.27 -6.63
CA LEU A 17 -2.34 6.51 -6.51
C LEU A 17 -2.71 7.26 -5.22
N VAL A 18 -2.13 6.88 -4.08
CA VAL A 18 -2.34 7.57 -2.79
C VAL A 18 -1.85 9.01 -2.86
N ASN A 19 -0.67 9.23 -3.41
CA ASN A 19 -0.10 10.57 -3.50
C ASN A 19 -0.84 11.46 -4.52
N ARG A 20 -1.43 10.89 -5.58
CA ARG A 20 -2.27 11.65 -6.53
C ARG A 20 -3.64 11.99 -5.99
N HIS A 21 -4.22 11.13 -5.15
CA HIS A 21 -5.58 11.27 -4.63
C HIS A 21 -5.62 11.51 -3.13
N SER A 22 -4.57 12.11 -2.54
CA SER A 22 -4.33 12.31 -1.10
C SER A 22 -5.59 12.37 -0.25
N GLY A 23 -5.87 11.28 0.48
CA GLY A 23 -6.97 11.18 1.44
C GLY A 23 -8.25 10.61 0.86
N LYS A 24 -8.22 10.14 -0.38
CA LYS A 24 -9.33 9.47 -1.07
C LYS A 24 -8.91 8.12 -1.64
N THR A 25 -7.92 7.45 -1.07
CA THR A 25 -7.46 6.15 -1.56
C THR A 25 -7.52 5.12 -0.43
N THR A 26 -8.31 4.08 -0.63
CA THR A 26 -8.34 2.90 0.24
C THR A 26 -7.26 1.93 -0.22
N ILE A 27 -6.45 1.47 0.72
CA ILE A 27 -5.40 0.47 0.51
C ILE A 27 -5.75 -0.76 1.33
N HIS A 28 -5.83 -1.90 0.65
CA HIS A 28 -5.90 -3.23 1.24
C HIS A 28 -4.54 -3.90 1.10
N LEU A 29 -3.94 -4.29 2.21
CA LEU A 29 -2.67 -4.99 2.29
C LEU A 29 -2.90 -6.38 2.87
N GLN A 30 -2.31 -7.40 2.25
CA GLN A 30 -2.32 -8.75 2.79
C GLN A 30 -0.89 -9.18 3.09
N PHE A 31 -0.55 -9.31 4.36
CA PHE A 31 0.76 -9.75 4.83
C PHE A 31 0.79 -11.26 5.07
N VAL A 32 1.97 -11.85 4.91
CA VAL A 32 2.18 -13.30 5.17
C VAL A 32 1.87 -13.67 6.62
N ASP A 33 2.38 -12.89 7.58
CA ASP A 33 2.34 -13.25 9.01
C ASP A 33 1.31 -12.44 9.83
N THR A 34 0.94 -11.24 9.36
CA THR A 34 0.08 -10.30 10.10
C THR A 34 -1.39 -10.39 9.71
N GLY A 35 -1.69 -10.94 8.53
CA GLY A 35 -3.03 -10.98 7.96
C GLY A 35 -3.35 -9.74 7.10
N GLU A 36 -4.64 -9.39 7.03
CA GLU A 36 -5.16 -8.32 6.17
C GLU A 36 -5.29 -7.00 6.92
N ILE A 37 -4.93 -5.90 6.27
CA ILE A 37 -5.00 -4.55 6.79
C ILE A 37 -5.64 -3.63 5.75
N ASP A 38 -6.65 -2.89 6.22
CA ASP A 38 -7.41 -1.93 5.44
C ASP A 38 -7.18 -0.53 5.99
N ILE A 39 -6.73 0.39 5.15
CA ILE A 39 -6.53 1.79 5.55
C ILE A 39 -6.99 2.76 4.46
N ILE A 40 -7.37 3.96 4.88
CA ILE A 40 -7.55 5.10 3.97
C ILE A 40 -6.29 5.95 4.06
N ALA A 41 -5.42 5.81 3.07
CA ALA A 41 -4.13 6.48 3.07
C ALA A 41 -4.24 7.88 2.46
N ASN A 42 -3.55 8.86 3.07
CA ASN A 42 -3.45 10.22 2.59
C ASN A 42 -2.09 10.59 1.99
N ALA A 43 -1.05 9.84 2.35
CA ALA A 43 0.27 9.94 1.76
C ALA A 43 0.92 8.56 1.76
N ALA A 44 1.82 8.33 0.82
CA ALA A 44 2.56 7.08 0.72
C ALA A 44 4.01 7.32 0.30
N THR A 45 4.90 6.42 0.70
CA THR A 45 6.29 6.42 0.22
C THR A 45 6.78 4.99 0.02
N MET A 46 7.75 4.84 -0.88
CA MET A 46 8.42 3.58 -1.16
C MET A 46 9.92 3.85 -1.34
N ILE A 47 10.75 3.15 -0.58
CA ILE A 47 12.20 3.30 -0.57
C ILE A 47 12.82 1.91 -0.46
N ASP A 48 13.66 1.54 -1.44
CA ASP A 48 14.45 0.30 -1.43
C ASP A 48 13.66 -0.98 -1.12
N GLY A 49 12.42 -1.08 -1.60
CA GLY A 49 11.55 -2.24 -1.38
C GLY A 49 10.78 -2.23 -0.05
N ALA A 50 10.98 -1.22 0.79
CA ALA A 50 10.08 -0.90 1.89
C ALA A 50 9.02 0.10 1.43
N PHE A 51 7.83 0.02 2.01
CA PHE A 51 6.74 0.97 1.76
C PHE A 51 6.13 1.44 3.08
N GLU A 52 5.60 2.66 3.07
CA GLU A 52 4.80 3.21 4.15
C GLU A 52 3.59 3.96 3.58
N PHE A 53 2.43 3.69 4.16
CA PHE A 53 1.18 4.39 3.93
C PHE A 53 0.78 5.12 5.20
N LYS A 54 0.53 6.42 5.08
CA LYS A 54 0.07 7.27 6.19
C LYS A 54 -1.44 7.40 6.12
N ALA A 55 -2.10 7.19 7.24
CA ALA A 55 -3.55 7.31 7.41
C ALA A 55 -3.82 8.26 8.60
N GLY A 56 -3.80 9.57 8.34
CA GLY A 56 -3.97 10.57 9.38
C GLY A 56 -2.82 10.57 10.39
N PHE A 57 -3.05 10.00 11.59
CA PHE A 57 -2.05 9.85 12.66
C PHE A 57 -1.39 8.46 12.69
N GLU A 58 -1.90 7.50 11.92
CA GLU A 58 -1.38 6.15 11.85
C GLU A 58 -0.47 5.99 10.62
N THR A 59 0.53 5.12 10.74
CA THR A 59 1.40 4.74 9.62
C THR A 59 1.45 3.22 9.57
N VAL A 60 1.16 2.67 8.40
CA VAL A 60 1.22 1.23 8.12
C VAL A 60 2.27 1.03 7.04
N GLY A 61 3.23 0.18 7.31
CA GLY A 61 4.32 -0.07 6.38
C GLY A 61 4.93 -1.44 6.61
N GLY A 62 5.77 -1.84 5.67
CA GLY A 62 6.46 -3.12 5.69
C GLY A 62 7.33 -3.29 4.45
N SER A 63 7.87 -4.49 4.28
CA SER A 63 8.67 -4.85 3.12
C SER A 63 7.76 -5.46 2.05
N VAL A 64 8.03 -5.18 0.77
CA VAL A 64 7.28 -5.81 -0.33
C VAL A 64 7.39 -7.33 -0.35
N GLU A 65 8.45 -7.89 0.22
CA GLU A 65 8.66 -9.32 0.37
C GLU A 65 7.72 -9.97 1.40
N GLU A 66 7.17 -9.17 2.33
CA GLU A 66 6.25 -9.61 3.36
C GLU A 66 4.78 -9.55 2.90
N LEU A 67 4.54 -8.99 1.70
CA LEU A 67 3.20 -8.88 1.11
C LEU A 67 2.87 -10.08 0.22
N LEU A 68 1.68 -10.63 0.43
CA LEU A 68 1.04 -11.57 -0.47
C LEU A 68 0.30 -10.87 -1.59
N SER A 69 -0.36 -9.75 -1.28
CA SER A 69 -1.09 -8.94 -2.25
C SER A 69 -1.31 -7.52 -1.74
N ILE A 70 -1.52 -6.59 -2.68
CA ILE A 70 -1.95 -5.23 -2.41
C ILE A 70 -3.04 -4.84 -3.40
N LYS A 71 -4.03 -4.08 -2.92
CA LYS A 71 -5.06 -3.48 -3.76
C LYS A 71 -5.28 -2.03 -3.34
N ALA A 72 -5.24 -1.11 -4.31
CA ALA A 72 -5.47 0.31 -4.09
C ALA A 72 -6.69 0.78 -4.89
N GLU A 73 -7.61 1.48 -4.24
CA GLU A 73 -8.86 1.95 -4.84
C GLU A 73 -9.14 3.40 -4.46
N VAL A 74 -9.49 4.23 -5.45
CA VAL A 74 -9.89 5.62 -5.19
C VAL A 74 -11.36 5.65 -4.76
N ILE A 75 -11.65 6.36 -3.67
CA ILE A 75 -13.00 6.60 -3.17
C ILE A 75 -13.68 7.60 -4.13
N PRO A 76 -14.71 7.18 -4.89
CA PRO A 76 -15.44 8.09 -5.76
C PRO A 76 -16.18 9.12 -4.91
N SER A 77 -16.12 10.39 -5.34
CA SER A 77 -16.84 11.52 -4.71
C SER A 77 -18.27 11.63 -5.23
#